data_AF-A0A1G8PC75-F1
#
_entry.id   AF-A0A1G8PC75-F1
#
_cell.length_a   1.000
_cell.length_b   1.000
_cell.length_c   1.000
_cell.angle_alpha   90.00
_cell.angle_beta   90.00
_cell.angle_gamma   90.00
#
_symmetry.space_group_name_H-M   'P 1'
#
loop_
_entity.id
_entity.type
_entity.pdbx_description
1 polymer ?
#
loop_
_entity_poly.entity_id
_entity_poly.type
_entity_poly.pdbx_seq_one_letter_code
_entity_poly.pdbx_strand_id
1 'polypeptide(L)'
;MFCPNCGNKLMDGASFCSSCGAKKMSKTFDVCKTCGRELQEGAQYCINCGKSVGSESPEPMVERGLADSGSPESGTGLVGFSERYNSSEILSTAQKNKKFSMGCMWILVFVPLIGFPIAGIMVEEVPFGESLAIGGVIASVMLIVNVLALRKSKKPMWEGVVVHKYSKTKYEHRGGQDDNDRTYTEYTTVIKTEAGKKKTIVEKDSGRHMYDYLSVGDRVRFHPKFGTYEKYDKSKDRIIYCNVCSMMNPIQNDRCKRCNNLLFK
;
A
#
# COMPACT_ATOMS: atom_id res chain seq x y z
N MET A 1 53.37 -19.50 -27.01
CA MET A 1 53.20 -19.37 -25.54
C MET A 1 52.59 -20.65 -24.97
N PHE A 2 52.95 -21.07 -23.75
CA PHE A 2 52.41 -22.28 -23.09
C PHE A 2 51.35 -21.89 -22.07
N CYS A 3 50.36 -22.77 -21.85
CA CYS A 3 49.32 -22.56 -20.85
C CYS A 3 49.92 -22.59 -19.43
N PRO A 4 49.72 -21.55 -18.60
CA PRO A 4 50.26 -21.54 -17.24
C PRO A 4 49.57 -22.57 -16.32
N ASN A 5 48.42 -23.11 -16.72
CA ASN A 5 47.68 -24.10 -15.93
C ASN A 5 48.10 -25.55 -16.27
N CYS A 6 48.25 -25.90 -17.56
CA CYS A 6 48.52 -27.29 -17.96
C CYS A 6 49.80 -27.51 -18.78
N GLY A 7 50.56 -26.46 -19.08
CA GLY A 7 51.82 -26.55 -19.81
C GLY A 7 51.70 -26.81 -21.32
N ASN A 8 50.50 -27.01 -21.88
CA ASN A 8 50.34 -27.24 -23.32
C ASN A 8 50.57 -25.97 -24.16
N LYS A 9 51.10 -26.17 -25.38
CA LYS A 9 51.37 -25.09 -26.34
C LYS A 9 50.06 -24.47 -26.81
N LEU A 10 49.90 -23.16 -26.62
CA LEU A 10 48.73 -22.41 -27.05
C LEU A 10 48.89 -22.01 -28.52
N MET A 11 47.82 -22.14 -29.29
CA MET A 11 47.72 -21.58 -30.64
C MET A 11 47.68 -20.04 -30.58
N ASP A 12 48.27 -19.40 -31.59
CA ASP A 12 48.30 -17.95 -31.70
C ASP A 12 46.86 -17.42 -31.92
N GLY A 13 46.46 -16.42 -31.13
CA GLY A 13 45.11 -15.86 -31.12
C GLY A 13 44.05 -16.60 -30.28
N ALA A 14 44.35 -17.76 -29.67
CA ALA A 14 43.36 -18.49 -28.88
C ALA A 14 43.05 -17.80 -27.52
N SER A 15 41.76 -17.53 -27.25
CA SER A 15 41.24 -16.92 -26.01
C SER A 15 41.19 -17.88 -24.81
N PHE A 16 41.23 -19.19 -25.07
CA PHE A 16 41.21 -20.27 -24.09
C PHE A 16 42.13 -21.41 -24.52
N CYS A 17 42.64 -22.19 -23.57
CA CYS A 17 43.42 -23.38 -23.83
C CYS A 17 42.52 -24.52 -24.33
N SER A 18 42.81 -25.07 -25.50
CA SER A 18 42.04 -26.19 -26.09
C SER A 18 42.16 -27.50 -25.30
N SER A 19 43.19 -27.67 -24.48
CA SER A 19 43.39 -28.91 -23.71
C SER A 19 42.80 -28.89 -22.30
N CYS A 20 42.76 -27.74 -21.62
CA CYS A 20 42.27 -27.65 -20.23
C CYS A 20 41.14 -26.63 -20.03
N GLY A 21 40.77 -25.86 -21.04
CA GLY A 21 39.70 -24.85 -20.96
C GLY A 21 40.07 -23.55 -20.24
N ALA A 22 41.30 -23.40 -19.74
CA ALA A 22 41.71 -22.19 -19.04
C ALA A 22 41.77 -20.96 -19.97
N LYS A 23 41.10 -19.86 -19.58
CA LYS A 23 41.09 -18.59 -20.31
C LYS A 23 42.44 -17.88 -20.19
N LYS A 24 42.98 -17.33 -21.29
CA LYS A 24 44.16 -16.46 -21.22
C LYS A 24 43.81 -15.18 -20.47
N MET A 25 44.51 -14.89 -19.36
CA MET A 25 44.43 -13.59 -18.72
C MET A 25 45.32 -12.60 -19.48
N SER A 26 44.70 -11.66 -20.18
CA SER A 26 45.41 -10.52 -20.79
C SER A 26 45.51 -9.43 -19.73
N LYS A 27 46.66 -9.33 -19.08
CA LYS A 27 46.93 -8.31 -18.06
C LYS A 27 47.23 -6.98 -18.74
N THR A 28 46.20 -6.20 -19.04
CA THR A 28 46.33 -4.78 -19.40
C THR A 28 45.62 -3.97 -18.31
N PHE A 29 46.41 -3.31 -17.47
CA PHE A 29 45.89 -2.41 -16.44
C PHE A 29 45.55 -1.07 -17.09
N ASP A 30 44.25 -0.81 -17.28
CA ASP A 30 43.78 0.49 -17.76
C ASP A 30 43.76 1.51 -16.61
N VAL A 31 44.08 2.78 -16.91
CA VAL A 31 44.07 3.89 -15.95
C VAL A 31 42.82 4.75 -16.19
N CYS A 32 42.16 5.20 -15.13
CA CYS A 32 40.97 6.04 -15.22
C CYS A 32 41.30 7.40 -15.86
N LYS A 33 40.71 7.70 -17.03
CA LYS A 33 40.87 8.97 -17.74
C LYS A 33 40.42 10.21 -16.94
N THR A 34 39.60 10.05 -15.89
CA THR A 34 39.09 11.18 -15.09
C THR A 34 39.94 11.50 -13.87
N CYS A 35 40.42 10.49 -13.13
CA CYS A 35 41.13 10.70 -11.86
C CYS A 35 42.56 10.13 -11.83
N GLY A 36 43.00 9.50 -12.92
CA GLY A 36 44.38 9.00 -13.08
C GLY A 36 44.72 7.76 -12.25
N ARG A 37 43.74 7.12 -11.59
CA ARG A 37 43.97 5.93 -10.77
C ARG A 37 43.80 4.64 -11.58
N GLU A 38 44.61 3.63 -11.26
CA GLU A 38 44.53 2.30 -11.85
C GLU A 38 43.14 1.67 -11.66
N LEU A 39 42.63 1.02 -12.71
CA LEU A 39 41.36 0.32 -12.70
C LEU A 39 41.60 -1.18 -12.57
N GLN A 40 40.71 -1.85 -11.83
CA GLN A 40 40.70 -3.30 -11.76
C GLN A 40 40.26 -3.90 -13.10
N GLU A 41 40.78 -5.09 -13.44
CA GLU A 41 40.41 -5.81 -14.66
C GLU A 41 38.87 -5.95 -14.74
N GLY A 42 38.27 -5.43 -15.81
CA GLY A 42 36.83 -5.50 -16.05
C GLY A 42 35.97 -4.48 -15.26
N ALA A 43 36.57 -3.47 -14.62
CA ALA A 43 35.81 -2.45 -13.91
C ALA A 43 34.94 -1.61 -14.85
N GLN A 44 33.61 -1.65 -14.67
CA GLN A 44 32.67 -0.80 -15.42
C GLN A 44 32.62 0.64 -14.88
N TYR A 45 32.98 0.84 -13.62
CA TYR A 45 33.01 2.12 -12.93
C TYR A 45 34.29 2.25 -12.10
N CYS A 46 34.85 3.46 -12.04
CA CYS A 46 35.99 3.74 -11.18
C CYS A 46 35.54 3.77 -9.71
N ILE A 47 36.12 2.90 -8.87
CA ILE A 47 35.81 2.85 -7.42
C ILE A 47 36.15 4.16 -6.68
N ASN A 48 37.05 4.97 -7.25
CA ASN A 48 37.55 6.17 -6.59
C ASN A 48 36.74 7.42 -6.95
N CYS A 49 36.23 7.54 -8.18
CA CYS A 49 35.49 8.73 -8.63
C CYS A 49 34.06 8.44 -9.11
N GLY A 50 33.65 7.18 -9.17
CA GLY A 50 32.30 6.75 -9.55
C GLY A 50 31.98 6.85 -11.04
N LYS A 51 32.88 7.38 -11.89
CA LYS A 51 32.62 7.51 -13.34
C LYS A 51 32.75 6.18 -14.08
N SER A 52 31.88 5.97 -15.07
CA SER A 52 31.94 4.81 -15.96
C SER A 52 33.22 4.82 -16.80
N VAL A 53 33.74 3.62 -17.07
CA VAL A 53 35.03 3.41 -17.74
C VAL A 53 34.88 3.13 -19.24
N GLY A 54 33.65 3.10 -19.78
CA GLY A 54 33.44 2.86 -21.20
C GLY A 54 32.20 3.57 -21.77
N SER A 55 32.43 4.60 -22.57
CA SER A 55 31.64 4.91 -23.78
C SER A 55 32.22 6.14 -24.48
N GLU A 56 32.93 5.94 -25.59
CA GLU A 56 33.01 6.94 -26.66
C GLU A 56 31.96 6.56 -27.71
N SER A 57 30.94 7.41 -27.87
CA SER A 57 30.46 7.83 -29.20
C SER A 57 29.52 9.05 -29.04
N PRO A 58 29.56 10.03 -29.96
CA PRO A 58 29.17 11.42 -29.71
C PRO A 58 27.72 11.75 -30.06
N GLU A 59 27.22 12.82 -29.41
CA GLU A 59 26.04 13.62 -29.76
C GLU A 59 26.16 14.24 -31.18
N PRO A 60 25.07 14.64 -31.87
CA PRO A 60 24.22 15.75 -31.38
C PRO A 60 22.70 15.67 -31.67
N MET A 61 21.98 16.37 -30.78
CA MET A 61 20.76 17.18 -30.99
C MET A 61 20.02 17.10 -32.34
N VAL A 62 18.76 16.67 -32.29
CA VAL A 62 17.69 17.22 -33.14
C VAL A 62 16.53 17.63 -32.25
N GLU A 63 16.35 18.93 -32.18
CA GLU A 63 15.21 19.65 -31.65
C GLU A 63 13.96 19.33 -32.49
N ARG A 64 12.93 18.77 -31.86
CA ARG A 64 11.53 18.89 -32.29
C ARG A 64 10.65 18.76 -31.06
N GLY A 65 10.07 19.89 -30.68
CA GLY A 65 9.16 19.99 -29.55
C GLY A 65 7.92 19.12 -29.73
N LEU A 66 7.48 18.54 -28.63
CA LEU A 66 6.09 18.57 -28.22
C LEU A 66 6.08 18.41 -26.69
N ALA A 67 5.72 19.50 -26.01
CA ALA A 67 5.28 19.40 -24.63
C ALA A 67 3.98 18.59 -24.61
N ASP A 68 3.95 17.48 -23.88
CA ASP A 68 3.04 17.33 -22.75
C ASP A 68 3.44 16.11 -21.88
N SER A 69 4.17 16.42 -20.81
CA SER A 69 4.03 15.85 -19.46
C SER A 69 3.61 14.38 -19.34
N GLY A 70 4.57 13.47 -19.54
CA GLY A 70 4.40 12.04 -19.24
C GLY A 70 5.67 11.39 -18.70
N SER A 71 5.79 11.37 -17.36
CA SER A 71 6.74 10.60 -16.53
C SER A 71 8.05 11.32 -16.17
N PRO A 72 8.54 11.17 -14.91
CA PRO A 72 9.15 9.93 -14.42
C PRO A 72 8.49 9.48 -13.09
N GLU A 73 8.44 8.22 -12.67
CA GLU A 73 9.58 7.43 -12.21
C GLU A 73 9.14 5.97 -12.04
N SER A 74 9.83 5.07 -12.71
CA SER A 74 9.85 3.65 -12.35
C SER A 74 11.11 3.42 -11.53
N GLY A 75 10.95 3.24 -10.21
CA GLY A 75 11.99 2.72 -9.32
C GLY A 75 12.33 3.59 -8.11
N THR A 76 11.98 3.09 -6.91
CA THR A 76 12.51 3.41 -5.56
C THR A 76 11.83 4.47 -4.65
N GLY A 77 10.67 5.03 -5.02
CA GLY A 77 9.87 5.87 -4.12
C GLY A 77 9.08 5.07 -3.06
N LEU A 78 9.74 4.43 -2.08
CA LEU A 78 9.07 3.78 -0.93
C LEU A 78 9.04 4.65 0.33
N VAL A 79 9.69 5.81 0.29
CA VAL A 79 9.71 6.80 1.37
C VAL A 79 8.99 8.04 0.89
N GLY A 80 7.95 8.45 1.62
CA GLY A 80 7.08 9.54 1.22
C GLY A 80 5.61 9.15 1.28
N PHE A 81 4.74 10.15 1.28
CA PHE A 81 3.35 9.91 0.97
C PHE A 81 3.17 9.94 -0.56
N SER A 82 2.39 8.99 -1.05
CA SER A 82 2.11 8.80 -2.46
C SER A 82 1.18 9.89 -2.96
N GLU A 83 1.49 10.47 -4.12
CA GLU A 83 0.58 11.37 -4.84
C GLU A 83 -0.51 10.62 -5.63
N ARG A 84 -0.47 9.28 -5.62
CA ARG A 84 -1.43 8.41 -6.34
C ARG A 84 -2.87 8.59 -5.87
N TYR A 85 -3.12 9.16 -4.70
CA TYR A 85 -4.47 9.48 -4.21
C TYR A 85 -5.21 10.50 -5.10
N ASN A 86 -4.47 11.37 -5.80
CA ASN A 86 -5.00 12.36 -6.75
C ASN A 86 -5.13 11.83 -8.18
N SER A 87 -4.73 10.58 -8.44
CA SER A 87 -4.87 10.01 -9.77
C SER A 87 -6.34 9.90 -10.17
N SER A 88 -6.63 10.16 -11.46
CA SER A 88 -7.98 10.08 -12.02
C SER A 88 -8.60 8.69 -11.80
N GLU A 89 -7.80 7.61 -11.91
CA GLU A 89 -8.22 6.24 -11.64
C GLU A 89 -8.73 6.08 -10.20
N ILE A 90 -7.95 6.49 -9.20
CA ILE A 90 -8.30 6.34 -7.78
C ILE A 90 -9.52 7.22 -7.41
N LEU A 91 -9.58 8.45 -7.94
CA LEU A 91 -10.74 9.32 -7.74
C LEU A 91 -12.01 8.75 -8.37
N SER A 92 -11.92 8.16 -9.56
CA SER A 92 -13.05 7.52 -10.22
C SER A 92 -13.56 6.30 -9.43
N THR A 93 -12.64 5.49 -8.88
CA THR A 93 -13.00 4.37 -8.01
C THR A 93 -13.66 4.84 -6.72
N ALA A 94 -13.13 5.90 -6.10
CA ALA A 94 -13.75 6.50 -4.92
C ALA A 94 -15.19 6.99 -5.21
N GLN A 95 -15.41 7.63 -6.37
CA GLN A 95 -16.74 8.09 -6.79
C GLN A 95 -17.69 6.93 -7.06
N LYS A 96 -17.22 5.87 -7.73
CA LYS A 96 -18.02 4.65 -7.98
C LYS A 96 -18.43 3.98 -6.66
N ASN A 97 -17.49 3.81 -5.73
CA ASN A 97 -17.76 3.25 -4.40
C ASN A 97 -18.77 4.11 -3.63
N LYS A 98 -18.67 5.44 -3.72
CA LYS A 98 -19.65 6.35 -3.13
C LYS A 98 -21.04 6.20 -3.76
N LYS A 99 -21.15 6.11 -5.08
CA LYS A 99 -22.45 5.90 -5.77
C LYS A 99 -23.08 4.56 -5.36
N PHE A 100 -22.28 3.51 -5.31
CA PHE A 100 -22.73 2.19 -4.85
C PHE A 100 -23.19 2.23 -3.39
N SER A 101 -22.41 2.87 -2.50
CA SER A 101 -22.78 3.07 -1.10
C SER A 101 -24.06 3.87 -0.94
N MET A 102 -24.29 4.91 -1.74
CA MET A 102 -25.56 5.66 -1.75
C MET A 102 -26.73 4.79 -2.20
N GLY A 103 -26.55 3.95 -3.23
CA GLY A 103 -27.59 3.00 -3.66
C GLY A 103 -27.95 2.02 -2.55
N CYS A 104 -26.94 1.40 -1.93
CA CYS A 104 -27.12 0.49 -0.80
C CYS A 104 -27.79 1.17 0.40
N MET A 105 -27.43 2.43 0.70
CA MET A 105 -28.07 3.22 1.75
C MET A 105 -29.59 3.37 1.52
N TRP A 106 -30.02 3.69 0.29
CA TRP A 106 -31.44 3.80 -0.01
C TRP A 106 -32.17 2.45 0.11
N ILE A 107 -31.52 1.36 -0.30
CA ILE A 107 -32.07 0.01 -0.12
C ILE A 107 -32.27 -0.29 1.37
N LEU A 108 -31.26 -0.04 2.22
CA LEU A 108 -31.35 -0.26 3.67
C LEU A 108 -32.41 0.61 4.36
N VAL A 109 -32.79 1.74 3.77
CA VAL A 109 -33.85 2.63 4.29
C VAL A 109 -35.22 2.17 3.81
N PHE A 110 -35.38 1.88 2.51
CA PHE A 110 -36.69 1.55 1.94
C PHE A 110 -37.12 0.10 2.20
N VAL A 111 -36.19 -0.85 2.28
CA VAL A 111 -36.53 -2.26 2.54
C VAL A 111 -37.27 -2.42 3.87
N PRO A 112 -36.81 -1.86 5.01
CA PRO A 112 -37.60 -1.88 6.25
C PRO A 112 -38.93 -1.14 6.12
N LEU A 113 -38.95 0.04 5.49
CA LEU A 113 -40.17 0.85 5.37
C LEU A 113 -41.28 0.19 4.54
N ILE A 114 -40.94 -0.72 3.63
CA ILE A 114 -41.90 -1.46 2.80
C ILE A 114 -42.13 -2.86 3.36
N GLY A 115 -41.06 -3.55 3.74
CA GLY A 115 -41.09 -4.95 4.18
C GLY A 115 -41.84 -5.16 5.49
N PHE A 116 -41.65 -4.29 6.49
CA PHE A 116 -42.38 -4.40 7.76
C PHE A 116 -43.89 -4.17 7.61
N PRO A 117 -44.38 -3.14 6.88
CA PRO A 117 -45.82 -3.02 6.64
C PRO A 117 -46.41 -4.21 5.89
N ILE A 118 -45.71 -4.76 4.89
CA ILE A 118 -46.18 -5.99 4.20
C ILE A 118 -46.26 -7.16 5.20
N ALA A 119 -45.24 -7.34 6.02
CA ALA A 119 -45.23 -8.39 7.04
C ALA A 119 -46.37 -8.23 8.06
N GLY A 120 -46.64 -7.01 8.53
CA GLY A 120 -47.75 -6.73 9.46
C GLY A 120 -49.16 -6.94 8.86
N ILE A 121 -49.30 -6.99 7.54
CA ILE A 121 -50.55 -7.37 6.87
C ILE A 121 -50.65 -8.90 6.74
N MET A 122 -49.52 -9.59 6.55
CA MET A 122 -49.50 -11.04 6.31
C MET A 122 -49.41 -11.87 7.58
N VAL A 123 -48.89 -11.32 8.68
CA VAL A 123 -48.66 -12.03 9.94
C VAL A 123 -49.70 -11.56 10.96
N GLU A 124 -50.65 -12.43 11.28
CA GLU A 124 -51.76 -12.13 12.20
C GLU A 124 -51.30 -11.85 13.65
N GLU A 125 -50.07 -12.23 14.00
CA GLU A 125 -49.52 -12.08 15.35
C GLU A 125 -49.01 -10.66 15.66
N VAL A 126 -48.78 -9.80 14.65
CA VAL A 126 -48.17 -8.47 14.85
C VAL A 126 -49.11 -7.36 14.35
N PRO A 127 -49.62 -6.48 15.22
CA PRO A 127 -50.47 -5.38 14.79
C PRO A 127 -49.77 -4.46 13.79
N PHE A 128 -50.48 -4.07 12.73
CA PHE A 128 -49.92 -3.25 11.65
C PHE A 128 -49.23 -1.96 12.13
N GLY A 129 -49.78 -1.30 13.16
CA GLY A 129 -49.18 -0.10 13.74
C GLY A 129 -47.81 -0.34 14.38
N GLU A 130 -47.60 -1.49 15.01
CA GLU A 130 -46.32 -1.89 15.60
C GLU A 130 -45.29 -2.19 14.51
N SER A 131 -45.70 -2.88 13.44
CA SER A 131 -44.83 -3.14 12.29
C SER A 131 -44.36 -1.84 11.61
N LEU A 132 -45.25 -0.85 11.46
CA LEU A 132 -44.88 0.48 10.95
C LEU A 132 -43.86 1.18 11.86
N ALA A 133 -44.08 1.14 13.18
CA ALA A 133 -43.17 1.74 14.14
C ALA A 133 -41.76 1.11 14.08
N ILE A 134 -41.69 -0.23 14.06
CA ILE A 134 -40.43 -0.98 13.97
C ILE A 134 -39.68 -0.63 12.67
N GLY A 135 -40.37 -0.68 11.53
CA GLY A 135 -39.77 -0.33 10.23
C GLY A 135 -39.26 1.11 10.20
N GLY A 136 -40.03 2.05 10.75
CA GLY A 136 -39.66 3.46 10.86
C GLY A 136 -38.42 3.69 11.72
N VAL A 137 -38.32 3.05 12.89
CA VAL A 137 -37.16 3.16 13.78
C VAL A 137 -35.90 2.60 13.12
N ILE A 138 -35.97 1.38 12.56
CA ILE A 138 -34.82 0.75 11.90
C ILE A 138 -34.34 1.60 10.72
N ALA A 139 -35.25 2.06 9.86
CA ALA A 139 -34.91 2.90 8.72
C ALA A 139 -34.28 4.23 9.15
N SER A 140 -34.79 4.85 10.22
CA SER A 140 -34.24 6.10 10.76
C SER A 140 -32.83 5.93 11.30
N VAL A 141 -32.58 4.88 12.09
CA VAL A 141 -31.25 4.57 12.63
C VAL A 141 -30.27 4.29 11.48
N MET A 142 -30.66 3.47 10.51
CA MET A 142 -29.84 3.16 9.33
C MET A 142 -29.53 4.43 8.53
N LEU A 143 -30.51 5.31 8.33
CA LEU A 143 -30.32 6.59 7.66
C LEU A 143 -29.29 7.46 8.40
N ILE A 144 -29.45 7.62 9.71
CA ILE A 144 -28.55 8.44 10.55
C ILE A 144 -27.12 7.89 10.48
N VAL A 145 -26.93 6.58 10.67
CA VAL A 145 -25.61 5.94 10.64
C VAL A 145 -24.93 6.15 9.28
N ASN A 146 -25.66 5.95 8.17
CA ASN A 146 -25.12 6.15 6.83
C ASN A 146 -24.80 7.62 6.54
N VAL A 147 -25.65 8.57 6.95
CA VAL A 147 -25.37 10.01 6.83
C VAL A 147 -24.11 10.39 7.62
N LEU A 148 -23.95 9.87 8.84
CA LEU A 148 -22.76 10.11 9.65
C LEU A 148 -21.49 9.52 9.00
N ALA A 149 -21.58 8.32 8.41
CA ALA A 149 -20.48 7.72 7.66
C ALA A 149 -20.07 8.58 6.45
N LEU A 150 -21.04 9.09 5.68
CA LEU A 150 -20.80 10.01 4.56
C LEU A 150 -20.20 11.35 5.00
N ARG A 151 -20.63 11.89 6.15
CA ARG A 151 -20.02 13.10 6.72
C ARG A 151 -18.57 12.84 7.15
N LYS A 152 -18.28 11.67 7.73
CA LYS A 152 -16.91 11.29 8.12
C LYS A 152 -15.98 11.18 6.90
N SER A 153 -16.45 10.66 5.77
CA SER A 153 -15.61 10.51 4.56
C SER A 153 -15.27 11.82 3.84
N LYS A 154 -16.04 12.89 4.11
CA LYS A 154 -15.78 14.25 3.58
C LYS A 154 -14.79 15.07 4.41
N LYS A 155 -14.32 14.55 5.56
CA LYS A 155 -13.34 15.25 6.40
C LYS A 155 -12.01 15.41 5.65
N PRO A 156 -11.22 16.45 5.97
CA PRO A 156 -9.88 16.58 5.41
C PRO A 156 -8.99 15.43 5.84
N MET A 157 -8.02 15.11 4.99
CA MET A 157 -6.91 14.23 5.36
C MET A 157 -6.14 14.83 6.53
N TRP A 158 -5.50 13.98 7.31
CA TRP A 158 -4.66 14.42 8.41
C TRP A 158 -3.49 13.47 8.58
N GLU A 159 -2.41 14.00 9.14
CA GLU A 159 -1.16 13.27 9.37
C GLU A 159 -0.86 13.17 10.87
N GLY A 160 -0.04 12.19 11.23
CA GLY A 160 0.43 12.01 12.58
C GLY A 160 1.52 10.97 12.71
N VAL A 161 1.98 10.78 13.94
CA VAL A 161 3.02 9.82 14.30
C VAL A 161 2.45 8.80 15.28
N VAL A 162 2.77 7.52 15.09
CA VAL A 162 2.44 6.48 16.05
C VAL A 162 3.30 6.68 17.31
N VAL A 163 2.66 6.99 18.43
CA VAL A 163 3.35 7.32 19.69
C VAL A 163 3.35 6.18 20.69
N HIS A 164 2.28 5.37 20.71
CA HIS A 164 2.14 4.25 21.64
C HIS A 164 1.35 3.12 21.00
N LYS A 165 1.64 1.91 21.46
CA LYS A 165 0.89 0.70 21.15
C LYS A 165 0.71 -0.10 22.43
N TYR A 166 -0.48 -0.64 22.66
CA TYR A 166 -0.76 -1.52 23.79
C TYR A 166 -1.90 -2.47 23.46
N SER A 167 -1.99 -3.57 24.20
CA SER A 167 -3.11 -4.50 24.14
C SER A 167 -3.74 -4.67 25.52
N LYS A 168 -5.05 -4.96 25.54
CA LYS A 168 -5.80 -5.25 26.76
C LYS A 168 -6.83 -6.33 26.50
N THR A 169 -6.85 -7.36 27.34
CA THR A 169 -7.91 -8.37 27.34
C THR A 169 -9.16 -7.78 28.00
N LYS A 170 -10.31 -7.96 27.35
CA LYS A 170 -11.62 -7.53 27.80
C LYS A 170 -12.56 -8.71 27.90
N TYR A 171 -13.52 -8.56 28.81
CA TYR A 171 -14.59 -9.49 29.05
C TYR A 171 -15.91 -8.80 28.75
N GLU A 172 -16.78 -9.42 27.97
CA GLU A 172 -18.10 -8.90 27.61
C GLU A 172 -19.16 -9.93 28.01
N HIS A 173 -19.96 -9.58 29.02
CA HIS A 173 -21.19 -10.27 29.38
C HIS A 173 -22.29 -9.81 28.41
N ARG A 174 -22.77 -10.71 27.54
CA ARG A 174 -23.96 -10.46 26.74
C ARG A 174 -25.15 -11.04 27.48
N GLY A 175 -25.84 -10.23 28.26
CA GLY A 175 -27.04 -10.64 28.99
C GLY A 175 -28.07 -11.26 28.04
N GLY A 176 -28.37 -12.54 28.26
CA GLY A 176 -29.27 -13.38 27.47
C GLY A 176 -29.49 -14.72 28.18
N GLN A 177 -30.47 -15.51 27.73
CA GLN A 177 -30.88 -16.78 28.36
C GLN A 177 -29.81 -17.90 28.24
N ASP A 178 -28.87 -17.72 27.31
CA ASP A 178 -27.64 -18.51 27.19
C ASP A 178 -26.44 -17.61 27.55
N ASP A 179 -25.88 -17.79 28.75
CA ASP A 179 -24.66 -17.10 29.21
C ASP A 179 -23.49 -17.40 28.27
N ASN A 180 -23.25 -16.51 27.29
CA ASN A 180 -22.15 -16.64 26.36
C ASN A 180 -21.17 -15.49 26.58
N ASP A 181 -20.40 -15.65 27.65
CA ASP A 181 -19.35 -14.73 28.03
C ASP A 181 -18.22 -14.77 27.02
N ARG A 182 -17.93 -13.62 26.40
CA ARG A 182 -16.87 -13.52 25.40
C ARG A 182 -15.67 -12.76 25.96
N THR A 183 -14.54 -13.46 26.02
CA THR A 183 -13.23 -12.84 26.20
C THR A 183 -12.63 -12.49 24.84
N TYR A 184 -12.14 -11.26 24.68
CA TYR A 184 -11.42 -10.82 23.48
C TYR A 184 -10.26 -9.89 23.84
N THR A 185 -9.26 -9.82 22.96
CA THR A 185 -8.12 -8.90 23.15
C THR A 185 -8.25 -7.70 22.24
N GLU A 186 -8.25 -6.50 22.82
CA GLU A 186 -8.15 -5.25 22.07
C GLU A 186 -6.69 -4.86 21.89
N TYR A 187 -6.34 -4.50 20.66
CA TYR A 187 -5.06 -3.94 20.26
C TYR A 187 -5.26 -2.47 19.89
N THR A 188 -4.56 -1.57 20.56
CA THR A 188 -4.69 -0.13 20.36
C THR A 188 -3.38 0.46 19.84
N THR A 189 -3.47 1.13 18.70
CA THR A 189 -2.40 1.97 18.14
C THR A 189 -2.78 3.44 18.31
N VAL A 190 -1.97 4.20 19.04
CA VAL A 190 -2.20 5.62 19.32
C VAL A 190 -1.35 6.47 18.37
N ILE A 191 -2.02 7.35 17.64
CA ILE A 191 -1.42 8.29 16.70
C ILE A 191 -1.60 9.71 17.26
N LYS A 192 -0.53 10.47 17.37
CA LYS A 192 -0.57 11.89 17.70
C LYS A 192 -0.52 12.70 16.41
N THR A 193 -1.55 13.49 16.15
CA THR A 193 -1.58 14.39 14.98
C THR A 193 -0.61 15.55 15.17
N GLU A 194 -0.24 16.23 14.09
CA GLU A 194 0.58 17.45 14.15
C GLU A 194 -0.03 18.53 15.06
N ALA A 195 -1.36 18.67 15.05
CA ALA A 195 -2.11 19.55 15.95
C ALA A 195 -2.16 19.06 17.43
N GLY A 196 -1.38 18.05 17.80
CA GLY A 196 -1.30 17.50 19.16
C GLY A 196 -2.45 16.58 19.60
N LYS A 197 -3.53 16.46 18.79
CA LYS A 197 -4.68 15.59 19.10
C LYS A 197 -4.32 14.11 18.99
N LYS A 198 -4.82 13.30 19.93
CA LYS A 198 -4.71 11.84 19.87
C LYS A 198 -5.80 11.23 19.00
N LYS A 199 -5.42 10.26 18.18
CA LYS A 199 -6.27 9.40 17.34
C LYS A 199 -5.92 7.95 17.67
N THR A 200 -6.90 7.06 17.64
CA THR A 200 -6.71 5.66 18.03
C THR A 200 -7.24 4.73 16.96
N ILE A 201 -6.47 3.72 16.62
CA ILE A 201 -6.92 2.54 15.89
C ILE A 201 -7.13 1.46 16.93
N VAL A 202 -8.34 0.92 17.03
CA VAL A 202 -8.70 -0.16 17.95
C VAL A 202 -9.12 -1.36 17.12
N GLU A 203 -8.37 -2.44 17.25
CA GLU A 203 -8.61 -3.71 16.57
C GLU A 203 -8.81 -4.82 17.60
N LYS A 204 -9.50 -5.91 17.21
CA LYS A 204 -9.84 -7.01 18.11
C LYS A 204 -9.32 -8.34 17.58
N ASP A 205 -8.82 -9.18 18.48
CA ASP A 205 -8.42 -10.56 18.22
C ASP A 205 -7.50 -10.68 16.99
N SER A 206 -7.87 -11.51 16.01
CA SER A 206 -7.12 -11.71 14.76
C SER A 206 -7.19 -10.53 13.79
N GLY A 207 -8.09 -9.56 14.02
CA GLY A 207 -8.26 -8.37 13.17
C GLY A 207 -7.21 -7.29 13.36
N ARG A 208 -6.09 -7.56 14.03
CA ARG A 208 -5.03 -6.61 14.45
C ARG A 208 -4.03 -6.20 13.36
N HIS A 209 -4.50 -6.12 12.11
CA HIS A 209 -3.67 -5.95 10.94
C HIS A 209 -2.87 -4.63 10.93
N MET A 210 -3.47 -3.51 11.38
CA MET A 210 -2.76 -2.23 11.49
C MET A 210 -1.86 -2.17 12.71
N TYR A 211 -2.26 -2.81 13.82
CA TYR A 211 -1.40 -2.98 14.99
C TYR A 211 -0.13 -3.73 14.64
N ASP A 212 -0.19 -4.82 13.87
CA ASP A 212 1.00 -5.59 13.51
C ASP A 212 1.85 -4.87 12.44
N TYR A 213 1.22 -4.08 11.57
CA TYR A 213 1.89 -3.38 10.47
C TYR A 213 2.62 -2.09 10.88
N LEU A 214 2.04 -1.31 11.79
CA LEU A 214 2.59 -0.02 12.21
C LEU A 214 3.52 -0.16 13.44
N SER A 215 4.64 0.52 13.42
CA SER A 215 5.61 0.63 14.51
C SER A 215 5.54 2.00 15.20
N VAL A 216 5.95 2.06 16.46
CA VAL A 216 6.12 3.35 17.15
C VAL A 216 7.19 4.17 16.42
N GLY A 217 6.90 5.44 16.16
CA GLY A 217 7.71 6.34 15.34
C GLY A 217 7.27 6.43 13.88
N ASP A 218 6.42 5.52 13.39
CA ASP A 218 5.92 5.59 12.01
C ASP A 218 5.07 6.85 11.80
N ARG A 219 5.39 7.61 10.75
CA ARG A 219 4.52 8.66 10.21
C ARG A 219 3.42 8.03 9.38
N VAL A 220 2.19 8.50 9.57
CA VAL A 220 1.01 8.01 8.86
C VAL A 220 0.12 9.16 8.38
N ARG A 221 -0.52 8.96 7.24
CA ARG A 221 -1.57 9.83 6.68
C ARG A 221 -2.88 9.06 6.64
N PHE A 222 -3.94 9.63 7.20
CA PHE A 222 -5.27 9.04 7.12
C PHE A 222 -6.03 9.59 5.91
N HIS A 223 -6.67 8.68 5.17
CA HIS A 223 -7.48 8.99 3.99
C HIS A 223 -8.98 8.79 4.28
N PRO A 224 -9.73 9.83 4.70
CA PRO A 224 -11.14 9.69 5.08
C PRO A 224 -12.05 9.13 3.98
N LYS A 225 -11.74 9.41 2.71
CA LYS A 225 -12.49 8.89 1.55
C LYS A 225 -12.50 7.37 1.51
N PHE A 226 -11.43 6.73 1.98
CA PHE A 226 -11.27 5.28 1.98
C PHE A 226 -11.34 4.65 3.37
N GLY A 227 -11.18 5.45 4.43
CA GLY A 227 -11.10 4.95 5.80
C GLY A 227 -9.82 4.18 6.10
N THR A 228 -8.75 4.39 5.32
CA THR A 228 -7.48 3.67 5.43
C THR A 228 -6.34 4.59 5.83
N TYR A 229 -5.26 3.99 6.33
CA TYR A 229 -4.02 4.67 6.69
C TYR A 229 -2.96 4.38 5.64
N GLU A 230 -2.14 5.38 5.34
CA GLU A 230 -0.95 5.26 4.53
C GLU A 230 0.27 5.49 5.42
N LYS A 231 1.25 4.58 5.36
CA LYS A 231 2.52 4.70 6.08
C LYS A 231 3.50 5.51 5.24
N TYR A 232 4.27 6.41 5.86
CA TYR A 232 5.21 7.28 5.13
C TYR A 232 6.43 6.50 4.61
N ASP A 233 7.14 5.80 5.50
CA ASP A 233 8.32 5.01 5.13
C ASP A 233 7.93 3.54 5.01
N LYS A 234 7.93 3.03 3.78
CA LYS A 234 7.60 1.65 3.42
C LYS A 234 8.84 0.88 2.96
N SER A 235 10.03 1.48 3.06
CA SER A 235 11.28 0.93 2.52
C SER A 235 11.69 -0.40 3.15
N LYS A 236 11.29 -0.62 4.41
CA LYS A 236 11.57 -1.83 5.20
C LYS A 236 10.41 -2.82 5.19
N ASP A 237 9.29 -2.47 4.58
CA ASP A 237 8.10 -3.31 4.59
C ASP A 237 8.17 -4.38 3.52
N ARG A 238 7.67 -5.58 3.82
CA ARG A 238 7.49 -6.67 2.83
C ARG A 238 6.08 -6.69 2.23
N ILE A 239 5.14 -6.00 2.87
CA ILE A 239 3.74 -5.95 2.51
C ILE A 239 3.24 -4.51 2.50
N ILE A 240 2.14 -4.28 1.78
CA ILE A 240 1.41 -3.02 1.78
C ILE A 240 -0.10 -3.31 1.68
N TYR A 241 -0.89 -2.58 2.47
CA TYR A 241 -2.34 -2.65 2.40
C TYR A 241 -2.87 -1.70 1.34
N CYS A 242 -3.78 -2.17 0.51
CA CYS A 242 -4.41 -1.34 -0.51
C CYS A 242 -5.30 -0.28 0.15
N ASN A 243 -5.06 1.01 -0.10
CA ASN A 243 -5.88 2.07 0.46
C ASN A 243 -7.34 2.04 -0.01
N VAL A 244 -7.64 1.43 -1.16
CA VAL A 244 -9.01 1.39 -1.71
C VAL A 244 -9.85 0.27 -1.10
N CYS A 245 -9.25 -0.89 -0.84
CA CYS A 245 -10.02 -2.07 -0.42
C CYS A 245 -9.47 -2.76 0.85
N SER A 246 -8.33 -2.34 1.37
CA SER A 246 -7.64 -2.94 2.54
C SER A 246 -7.10 -4.35 2.31
N MET A 247 -7.02 -4.82 1.05
CA MET A 247 -6.36 -6.09 0.76
C MET A 247 -4.84 -5.96 1.00
N MET A 248 -4.24 -6.93 1.67
CA MET A 248 -2.79 -7.05 1.82
C MET A 248 -2.15 -7.48 0.49
N ASN A 249 -1.06 -6.83 0.10
CA ASN A 249 -0.29 -7.12 -1.11
C ASN A 249 1.21 -7.19 -0.79
N PRO A 250 2.01 -7.96 -1.55
CA PRO A 250 3.46 -7.83 -1.53
C PRO A 250 3.90 -6.39 -1.86
N ILE A 251 4.95 -5.89 -1.21
CA ILE A 251 5.46 -4.52 -1.44
C ILE A 251 5.96 -4.30 -2.88
N GLN A 252 6.30 -5.38 -3.60
CA GLN A 252 6.75 -5.32 -4.99
C GLN A 252 5.60 -4.98 -5.95
N ASN A 253 4.35 -5.32 -5.61
CA ASN A 253 3.21 -5.10 -6.49
C ASN A 253 2.91 -3.61 -6.64
N ASP A 254 2.78 -3.08 -7.85
CA ASP A 254 2.34 -1.69 -8.05
C ASP A 254 0.82 -1.52 -8.01
N ARG A 255 0.09 -2.61 -8.27
CA ARG A 255 -1.37 -2.68 -8.26
C ARG A 255 -1.87 -3.73 -7.28
N CYS A 256 -3.04 -3.46 -6.71
CA CYS A 256 -3.66 -4.38 -5.77
C CYS A 256 -4.13 -5.65 -6.48
N LYS A 257 -3.81 -6.83 -5.94
CA LYS A 257 -4.21 -8.13 -6.50
C LYS A 257 -5.73 -8.37 -6.53
N ARG A 258 -6.51 -7.61 -5.74
CA ARG A 258 -7.98 -7.79 -5.65
C ARG A 258 -8.74 -6.76 -6.49
N CYS A 259 -8.45 -5.47 -6.30
CA CYS A 259 -9.20 -4.41 -6.98
C CYS A 259 -8.45 -3.78 -8.15
N ASN A 260 -7.23 -4.24 -8.45
CA ASN A 260 -6.35 -3.75 -9.53
C ASN A 260 -6.01 -2.25 -9.50
N ASN A 261 -6.41 -1.52 -8.45
CA ASN A 261 -6.07 -0.10 -8.30
C ASN A 261 -4.60 0.06 -7.89
N LEU A 262 -4.03 1.22 -8.21
CA LEU A 262 -2.68 1.59 -7.81
C LEU A 262 -2.52 1.52 -6.27
N LEU A 263 -1.44 0.89 -5.82
CA LEU A 263 -1.03 0.91 -4.43
C LEU A 263 -0.32 2.23 -4.12
N PHE A 264 -0.56 2.79 -2.95
CA PHE A 264 0.02 4.08 -2.56
C PHE A 264 1.46 3.81 -2.11
N LYS A 265 2.38 3.82 -3.06
CA LYS A 265 3.82 3.75 -2.80
C LYS A 265 4.38 5.16 -2.81
#